data_AF-A0A5Q6PBZ9-F1
#
_entry.id   AF-A0A5Q6PBZ9-F1
#
_cell.length_a   1.000
_cell.length_b   1.000
_cell.length_c   1.000
_cell.angle_alpha   90.00
_cell.angle_beta   90.00
_cell.angle_gamma   90.00
#
_symmetry.space_group_name_H-M   'P 1'
#
loop_
_entity.id
_entity.type
_entity.pdbx_description
1 polymer ?
#
loop_
_entity_poly.entity_id
_entity_poly.type
_entity_poly.pdbx_seq_one_letter_code
_entity_poly.pdbx_strand_id
1 'polypeptide(L)'
;MKNIVRVLVLIVIFGGFFVIQEQLEAQSREYDKRLSDLINERKQASNDTPHEHDSRTLKDLEIFDNLQVCKATIATIMGQVPKSMDAKAKADKVAIVSYVRSDGTRWSYECEVVGARVNWGRVGRDRIQSNVVITENTVGQVLNVTQHHSDGSVTVGNYTKTELM
;
A
#
# COMPACT_ATOMS: atom_id res chain seq x y z
N MET A 1 1.60 54.56 -39.10
CA MET A 1 1.87 53.14 -39.42
C MET A 1 2.27 52.30 -38.19
N LYS A 2 3.21 52.71 -37.32
CA LYS A 2 3.61 51.93 -36.13
C LYS A 2 2.49 51.54 -35.15
N ASN A 3 1.46 52.38 -34.98
CA ASN A 3 0.37 52.11 -34.01
C ASN A 3 -0.64 51.08 -34.53
N ILE A 4 -0.86 51.01 -35.84
CA ILE A 4 -1.81 50.06 -36.46
C ILE A 4 -1.26 48.63 -36.40
N VAL A 5 0.05 48.46 -36.62
CA VAL A 5 0.73 47.16 -36.50
C VAL A 5 0.68 46.64 -35.05
N ARG A 6 0.83 47.53 -34.05
CA ARG A 6 0.72 47.16 -32.63
C ARG A 6 -0.69 46.69 -32.24
N VAL A 7 -1.73 47.34 -32.76
CA VAL A 7 -3.12 46.95 -32.51
C VAL A 7 -3.44 45.58 -33.12
N LEU A 8 -2.98 45.32 -34.35
CA LEU A 8 -3.19 44.02 -35.01
C LEU A 8 -2.47 42.87 -34.30
N VAL A 9 -1.26 43.09 -33.79
CA VAL A 9 -0.51 42.07 -33.03
C VAL A 9 -1.22 41.73 -31.72
N LEU A 10 -1.78 42.71 -31.00
CA LEU A 10 -2.52 42.46 -29.77
C LEU A 10 -3.78 41.63 -30.02
N ILE A 11 -4.53 41.89 -31.10
CA ILE A 11 -5.75 41.14 -31.44
C ILE A 11 -5.44 39.66 -31.69
N VAL A 12 -4.33 39.35 -32.37
CA VAL A 12 -3.92 37.96 -32.65
C VAL A 12 -3.51 37.24 -31.36
N ILE A 13 -2.79 37.91 -30.44
CA ILE A 13 -2.37 37.34 -29.16
C ILE A 13 -3.57 37.08 -28.25
N PHE A 14 -4.49 38.05 -28.12
CA PHE A 14 -5.69 37.90 -27.30
C PHE A 14 -6.67 36.86 -27.87
N GLY A 15 -6.83 36.81 -29.20
CA GLY A 15 -7.64 35.78 -29.85
C GLY A 15 -7.06 34.38 -29.67
N GLY A 16 -5.74 34.21 -29.80
CA GLY A 16 -5.06 32.94 -29.55
C GLY A 16 -5.15 32.49 -28.09
N PHE A 17 -5.02 33.42 -27.13
CA PHE A 17 -5.16 33.11 -25.70
C PHE A 17 -6.57 32.66 -25.33
N PHE A 18 -7.61 33.27 -25.92
CA PHE A 18 -9.00 32.88 -25.69
C PHE A 18 -9.30 31.46 -26.19
N VAL A 19 -8.81 31.10 -27.39
CA VAL A 19 -8.98 29.74 -27.95
C VAL A 19 -8.26 28.68 -27.11
N ILE A 20 -7.07 29.00 -26.61
CA ILE A 20 -6.30 28.08 -25.75
C ILE A 20 -7.01 27.87 -24.40
N GLN A 21 -7.55 28.93 -23.81
CA GLN A 21 -8.29 28.85 -22.55
C GLN A 21 -9.54 27.96 -22.69
N GLU A 22 -10.29 28.11 -23.78
CA GLU A 22 -11.48 27.30 -24.05
C GLU A 22 -11.16 25.82 -24.25
N GLN A 23 -10.06 25.51 -24.95
CA GLN A 23 -9.57 24.13 -25.11
C GLN A 23 -9.14 23.51 -23.77
N LEU A 24 -8.47 24.27 -22.91
CA LEU A 24 -8.03 23.79 -21.60
C LEU A 24 -9.22 23.47 -20.69
N GLU A 25 -10.25 24.33 -20.68
CA GLU A 25 -11.46 24.11 -19.89
C GLU A 25 -12.28 22.93 -20.42
N ALA A 26 -12.35 22.75 -21.74
CA ALA A 26 -13.00 21.58 -22.34
C ALA A 26 -12.29 20.27 -21.93
N GLN A 27 -10.95 20.27 -21.93
CA GLN A 27 -10.17 19.12 -21.50
C GLN A 27 -10.33 18.84 -20.00
N SER A 28 -10.38 19.88 -19.15
CA SER A 28 -10.62 19.72 -17.71
C SER A 28 -11.99 19.10 -17.42
N ARG A 29 -13.04 19.56 -18.11
CA ARG A 29 -14.40 19.03 -17.95
C ARG A 29 -14.50 17.55 -18.35
N GLU A 30 -13.82 17.16 -19.41
CA GLU A 30 -13.77 15.76 -19.85
C GLU A 30 -13.03 14.87 -18.83
N TYR A 31 -11.93 15.38 -18.26
CA TYR A 31 -11.20 14.68 -17.21
C TYR A 31 -12.02 14.50 -15.93
N ASP A 32 -12.70 15.55 -15.46
CA ASP A 32 -13.54 15.50 -14.26
C ASP A 32 -14.71 14.54 -14.42
N LYS A 33 -15.35 14.55 -15.60
CA LYS A 33 -16.42 13.61 -15.93
C LYS A 33 -15.92 12.17 -15.88
N ARG A 34 -14.82 11.87 -16.57
CA ARG A 34 -14.23 10.53 -16.59
C ARG A 34 -13.79 10.06 -15.20
N LEU A 35 -13.26 10.95 -14.37
CA LEU A 35 -12.91 10.65 -12.98
C LEU A 35 -14.15 10.34 -12.14
N SER A 36 -15.23 11.09 -12.33
CA SER A 36 -16.50 10.85 -11.63
C SER A 36 -17.14 9.51 -12.03
N ASP A 37 -17.08 9.15 -13.31
CA ASP A 37 -17.58 7.87 -13.83
C ASP A 37 -16.79 6.70 -13.23
N LEU A 38 -15.45 6.78 -13.20
CA LEU A 38 -14.59 5.77 -12.57
C LEU A 38 -14.87 5.60 -11.07
N ILE A 39 -15.10 6.71 -10.35
CA ILE A 39 -15.46 6.67 -8.93
C ILE A 39 -16.83 6.02 -8.74
N ASN A 40 -17.80 6.31 -9.61
CA ASN A 40 -19.14 5.74 -9.54
C ASN A 40 -19.16 4.25 -9.89
N GLU A 41 -18.43 3.82 -10.92
CA GLU A 41 -18.22 2.41 -11.26
C GLU A 41 -17.59 1.64 -10.08
N ARG A 42 -16.60 2.23 -9.40
CA ARG A 42 -16.00 1.65 -8.19
C ARG A 42 -17.01 1.50 -7.06
N LYS A 43 -17.88 2.51 -6.84
CA LYS A 43 -18.92 2.47 -5.81
C LYS A 43 -20.01 1.44 -6.13
N GLN A 44 -20.40 1.30 -7.40
CA GLN A 44 -21.40 0.34 -7.83
C GLN A 44 -20.87 -1.11 -7.71
N ALA A 45 -19.62 -1.34 -8.12
CA ALA A 45 -18.93 -2.61 -7.89
C ALA A 45 -18.80 -2.96 -6.40
N SER A 46 -18.90 -1.98 -5.50
CA SER A 46 -18.89 -2.19 -4.05
C SER A 46 -20.29 -2.48 -3.46
N ASN A 47 -21.38 -2.14 -4.15
CA ASN A 47 -22.74 -2.19 -3.60
C ASN A 47 -23.56 -3.43 -4.05
N ASP A 48 -23.19 -4.09 -5.15
CA ASP A 48 -23.94 -5.25 -5.70
C ASP A 48 -23.48 -6.62 -5.15
N THR A 49 -22.67 -6.66 -4.08
CA THR A 49 -22.15 -7.91 -3.48
C THR A 49 -22.43 -7.97 -1.98
N PRO A 50 -22.95 -9.09 -1.42
CA PRO A 50 -23.05 -9.26 0.02
C PRO A 50 -21.64 -9.30 0.63
N HIS A 51 -21.25 -8.23 1.32
CA HIS A 51 -20.15 -8.16 2.29
C HIS A 51 -18.86 -8.97 1.93
N GLU A 52 -18.35 -8.81 0.71
CA GLU A 52 -17.12 -9.45 0.25
C GLU A 52 -16.00 -8.41 -0.02
N HIS A 53 -15.71 -7.59 0.99
CA HIS A 53 -14.60 -6.62 0.92
C HIS A 53 -13.27 -7.19 1.49
N ASP A 54 -13.10 -8.52 1.51
CA ASP A 54 -11.88 -9.19 1.99
C ASP A 54 -11.22 -10.11 0.93
N SER A 55 -11.96 -10.58 -0.07
CA SER A 55 -11.47 -11.63 -0.99
C SER A 55 -10.40 -11.21 -2.00
N ARG A 56 -10.31 -9.94 -2.41
CA ARG A 56 -9.23 -9.50 -3.32
C ARG A 56 -7.88 -9.44 -2.60
N THR A 57 -7.85 -8.90 -1.38
CA THR A 57 -6.63 -8.87 -0.56
C THR A 57 -6.21 -10.25 -0.06
N LEU A 58 -7.16 -11.16 0.17
CA LEU A 58 -6.88 -12.56 0.49
C LEU A 58 -6.24 -13.34 -0.67
N LYS A 59 -6.57 -12.99 -1.92
CA LYS A 59 -5.99 -13.63 -3.10
C LYS A 59 -4.55 -13.17 -3.38
N ASP A 60 -4.24 -11.92 -3.08
CA ASP A 60 -2.87 -11.39 -3.17
C ASP A 60 -1.96 -11.93 -2.04
N LEU A 61 -2.57 -12.35 -0.92
CA LEU A 61 -1.93 -13.11 0.16
C LEU A 61 -1.62 -14.57 -0.22
N GLU A 62 -2.27 -15.19 -1.21
CA GLU A 62 -1.95 -16.58 -1.59
C GLU A 62 -0.52 -16.77 -2.10
N ILE A 63 0.16 -15.68 -2.49
CA ILE A 63 1.56 -15.70 -2.90
C ILE A 63 2.51 -15.88 -1.71
N PHE A 64 2.18 -15.31 -0.55
CA PHE A 64 3.00 -15.35 0.67
C PHE A 64 2.25 -16.08 1.78
N ASP A 65 2.80 -17.17 2.29
CA ASP A 65 2.14 -17.86 3.39
C ASP A 65 2.11 -16.99 4.67
N ASN A 66 1.24 -17.37 5.62
CA ASN A 66 1.10 -16.65 6.88
C ASN A 66 2.42 -16.53 7.66
N LEU A 67 3.34 -17.50 7.53
CA LEU A 67 4.64 -17.45 8.20
C LEU A 67 5.52 -16.37 7.60
N GLN A 68 5.53 -16.26 6.27
CA GLN A 68 6.26 -15.24 5.52
C GLN A 68 5.73 -13.84 5.85
N VAL A 69 4.41 -13.68 5.86
CA VAL A 69 3.75 -12.42 6.24
C VAL A 69 4.13 -12.00 7.67
N CYS A 70 4.06 -12.94 8.61
CA CYS A 70 4.43 -12.69 10.00
C CYS A 70 5.92 -12.37 10.17
N LYS A 71 6.81 -13.12 9.50
CA LYS A 71 8.26 -12.92 9.52
C LYS A 71 8.62 -11.53 8.98
N ALA A 72 8.05 -11.13 7.85
CA ALA A 72 8.22 -9.79 7.26
C ALA A 72 7.70 -8.68 8.19
N THR A 73 6.56 -8.91 8.84
CA THR A 73 5.97 -7.93 9.75
C THR A 73 6.88 -7.68 10.94
N ILE A 74 7.32 -8.74 11.63
CA ILE A 74 8.22 -8.60 12.79
C ILE A 74 9.59 -8.06 12.36
N ALA A 75 10.11 -8.48 11.20
CA ALA A 75 11.36 -7.95 10.63
C ALA A 75 11.31 -6.42 10.48
N THR A 76 10.20 -5.91 9.90
CA THR A 76 10.00 -4.47 9.67
C THR A 76 9.94 -3.70 10.98
N ILE A 77 9.15 -4.19 11.93
CA ILE A 77 8.88 -3.49 13.18
C ILE A 77 10.10 -3.51 14.11
N MET A 78 10.85 -4.62 14.13
CA MET A 78 12.01 -4.80 15.00
C MET A 78 13.34 -4.44 14.35
N GLY A 79 13.33 -3.99 13.09
CA GLY A 79 14.53 -3.69 12.31
C GLY A 79 15.46 -4.90 12.18
N GLN A 80 14.90 -6.09 11.98
CA GLN A 80 15.64 -7.35 11.87
C GLN A 80 15.70 -7.85 10.43
N VAL A 81 16.75 -8.61 10.11
CA VAL A 81 16.89 -9.27 8.82
C VAL A 81 16.08 -10.56 8.83
N PRO A 82 15.13 -10.80 7.90
CA PRO A 82 14.29 -12.00 7.93
C PRO A 82 15.09 -13.31 8.02
N LYS A 83 16.23 -13.42 7.33
CA LYS A 83 17.08 -14.63 7.34
C LYS A 83 17.62 -15.02 8.72
N SER A 84 17.67 -14.10 9.70
CA SER A 84 18.08 -14.42 11.07
C SER A 84 16.91 -14.83 11.98
N MET A 85 15.71 -14.94 11.43
CA MET A 85 14.47 -15.18 12.15
C MET A 85 13.89 -16.56 11.80
N ASP A 86 13.34 -17.22 12.82
CA ASP A 86 12.55 -18.43 12.69
C ASP A 86 11.06 -18.09 12.76
N ALA A 87 10.24 -18.67 11.90
CA ALA A 87 8.77 -18.58 11.97
C ALA A 87 8.16 -19.98 12.00
N LYS A 88 7.20 -20.20 12.90
CA LYS A 88 6.52 -21.49 13.07
C LYS A 88 5.01 -21.29 13.20
N ALA A 89 4.24 -22.16 12.57
CA ALA A 89 2.79 -22.16 12.72
C ALA A 89 2.40 -22.58 14.16
N LYS A 90 1.50 -21.83 14.77
CA LYS A 90 0.83 -22.15 16.04
C LYS A 90 -0.62 -22.58 15.81
N ALA A 91 -1.30 -21.91 14.89
CA ALA A 91 -2.62 -22.23 14.38
C ALA A 91 -2.72 -21.70 12.93
N ASP A 92 -3.85 -21.94 12.25
CA ASP A 92 -4.05 -21.62 10.83
C ASP A 92 -3.55 -20.21 10.43
N LYS A 93 -3.97 -19.18 11.19
CA LYS A 93 -3.60 -17.79 10.94
C LYS A 93 -2.57 -17.23 11.93
N VAL A 94 -2.08 -18.05 12.86
CA VAL A 94 -1.23 -17.60 13.97
C VAL A 94 0.15 -18.22 13.85
N ALA A 95 1.18 -17.39 13.81
CA ALA A 95 2.58 -17.79 13.80
C ALA A 95 3.32 -17.30 15.05
N ILE A 96 4.32 -18.07 15.47
CA ILE A 96 5.36 -17.61 16.39
C ILE A 96 6.60 -17.27 15.56
N VAL A 97 7.05 -16.02 15.68
CA VAL A 97 8.28 -15.53 15.06
C VAL A 97 9.31 -15.28 16.17
N SER A 98 10.53 -15.79 16.01
CA SER A 98 11.60 -15.64 16.98
C SER A 98 12.94 -15.31 16.34
N TYR A 99 13.81 -14.63 17.07
CA TYR A 99 15.18 -14.37 16.66
C TYR A 99 16.08 -14.18 17.88
N VAL A 100 17.39 -14.29 17.67
CA VAL A 100 18.40 -13.98 18.68
C VAL A 100 18.96 -12.59 18.39
N ARG A 101 18.81 -11.68 19.33
CA ARG A 101 19.36 -10.31 19.21
C ARG A 101 20.88 -10.34 19.43
N SER A 102 21.57 -9.28 19.03
CA SER A 102 23.03 -9.13 19.16
C SER A 102 23.58 -9.34 20.58
N ASP A 103 22.78 -9.12 21.61
CA ASP A 103 23.13 -9.36 23.02
C ASP A 103 22.92 -10.82 23.46
N GLY A 104 22.60 -11.73 22.54
CA GLY A 104 22.33 -13.14 22.81
C GLY A 104 20.92 -13.43 23.35
N THR A 105 20.11 -12.40 23.60
CA THR A 105 18.74 -12.59 24.10
C THR A 105 17.83 -13.13 22.99
N ARG A 106 17.10 -14.21 23.28
CA ARG A 106 16.04 -14.72 22.38
C ARG A 106 14.75 -13.92 22.57
N TRP A 107 14.25 -13.38 21.47
CA TRP A 107 12.95 -12.71 21.40
C TRP A 107 11.94 -13.58 20.67
N SER A 108 10.67 -13.48 21.05
CA SER A 108 9.59 -14.25 20.46
C SER A 108 8.30 -13.45 20.44
N TYR A 109 7.63 -13.49 19.30
CA TYR A 109 6.43 -12.73 19.01
C TYR A 109 5.36 -13.66 18.46
N GLU A 110 4.14 -13.43 18.90
CA GLU A 110 2.96 -14.02 18.30
C GLU A 110 2.40 -13.06 17.27
N CYS A 111 2.04 -13.59 16.11
CA CYS A 111 1.55 -12.84 14.97
C CYS A 111 0.34 -13.55 14.39
N GLU A 112 -0.71 -12.79 14.09
CA GLU A 112 -1.94 -13.28 13.50
C GLU A 112 -2.30 -12.47 12.26
N VAL A 113 -2.50 -13.15 11.13
CA VAL A 113 -2.90 -12.53 9.86
C VAL A 113 -4.42 -12.42 9.78
N VAL A 114 -4.94 -11.20 9.58
CA VAL A 114 -6.37 -10.90 9.50
C VAL A 114 -6.63 -10.01 8.27
N GLY A 115 -6.91 -10.64 7.13
CA GLY A 115 -7.01 -9.94 5.85
C GLY A 115 -5.72 -9.16 5.56
N ALA A 116 -5.83 -7.88 5.20
CA ALA A 116 -4.70 -6.98 4.96
C ALA A 116 -4.05 -6.40 6.23
N ARG A 117 -4.15 -7.09 7.36
CA ARG A 117 -3.65 -6.62 8.66
C ARG A 117 -2.99 -7.74 9.43
N VAL A 118 -2.10 -7.36 10.33
CA VAL A 118 -1.42 -8.27 11.24
C VAL A 118 -1.57 -7.78 12.67
N ASN A 119 -2.11 -8.64 13.53
CA ASN A 119 -2.09 -8.45 14.97
C ASN A 119 -0.85 -9.14 15.52
N TRP A 120 0.05 -8.42 16.19
CA TRP A 120 1.28 -9.01 16.71
C TRP A 120 1.60 -8.53 18.12
N GLY A 121 2.32 -9.33 18.88
CA GLY A 121 2.74 -8.96 20.23
C GLY A 121 3.83 -9.89 20.74
N ARG A 122 4.52 -9.51 21.81
CA ARG A 122 5.44 -10.43 22.47
C ARG A 122 4.65 -11.63 23.00
N VAL A 123 5.19 -12.84 22.89
CA VAL A 123 4.52 -14.04 23.42
C VAL A 123 4.14 -13.83 24.90
N GLY A 124 2.87 -14.09 25.23
CA GLY A 124 2.34 -13.90 26.58
C GLY A 124 2.02 -12.45 26.95
N ARG A 125 1.99 -11.52 25.99
CA ARG A 125 1.53 -10.14 26.17
C ARG A 125 0.42 -9.79 25.18
N ASP A 126 -0.27 -8.69 25.45
CA ASP A 126 -1.29 -8.14 24.57
C ASP A 126 -0.73 -7.84 23.17
N ARG A 127 -1.57 -8.01 22.15
CA ARG A 127 -1.23 -7.77 20.75
C ARG A 127 -1.55 -6.32 20.35
N ILE A 128 -0.71 -5.78 19.48
CA ILE A 128 -0.84 -4.49 18.81
C ILE A 128 -1.13 -4.76 17.33
N GLN A 129 -1.94 -3.92 16.70
CA GLN A 129 -2.32 -4.07 15.30
C GLN A 129 -1.39 -3.29 14.37
N SER A 130 -1.04 -3.91 13.25
CA SER A 130 -0.23 -3.36 12.16
C SER A 130 -0.94 -3.54 10.83
N ASN A 131 -0.76 -2.59 9.92
CA ASN A 131 -1.28 -2.73 8.55
C ASN A 131 -0.25 -3.44 7.68
N VAL A 132 -0.70 -4.35 6.83
CA VAL A 132 0.17 -5.05 5.87
C VAL A 132 -0.43 -4.87 4.49
N VAL A 133 0.34 -4.28 3.57
CA VAL A 133 -0.14 -3.98 2.22
C VAL A 133 0.67 -4.82 1.25
N ILE A 134 0.11 -5.93 0.80
CA ILE A 134 0.77 -6.72 -0.24
C ILE A 134 0.63 -5.97 -1.56
N THR A 135 1.76 -5.73 -2.23
CA THR A 135 1.77 -5.07 -3.54
C THR A 135 2.41 -6.01 -4.54
N GLU A 136 1.61 -6.56 -5.44
CA GLU A 136 2.13 -7.40 -6.51
C GLU A 136 2.86 -6.52 -7.56
N ASN A 137 4.14 -6.80 -7.81
CA ASN A 137 4.85 -6.23 -8.94
C ASN A 137 5.11 -7.35 -9.95
N THR A 138 4.74 -7.12 -11.21
CA THR A 138 4.84 -8.07 -12.34
C THR A 138 6.27 -8.55 -12.64
N VAL A 139 7.30 -7.95 -12.05
CA VAL A 139 8.72 -8.34 -12.20
C VAL A 139 9.23 -9.18 -11.02
N GLY A 140 8.52 -9.20 -9.89
CA GLY A 140 8.90 -9.94 -8.69
C GLY A 140 7.83 -9.81 -7.61
N GLN A 141 7.39 -10.95 -7.09
CA GLN A 141 6.45 -11.00 -5.96
C GLN A 141 7.12 -10.37 -4.73
N VAL A 142 6.66 -9.16 -4.36
CA VAL A 142 7.20 -8.39 -3.23
C VAL A 142 6.09 -8.18 -2.19
N LEU A 143 6.41 -8.40 -0.94
CA LEU A 143 5.57 -8.09 0.21
C LEU A 143 5.98 -6.73 0.78
N ASN A 144 5.07 -5.78 0.80
CA ASN A 144 5.25 -4.51 1.50
C ASN A 144 4.56 -4.56 2.88
N VAL A 145 5.28 -4.11 3.90
CA VAL A 145 4.77 -3.97 5.27
C VAL A 145 4.87 -2.51 5.63
N THR A 146 3.77 -1.93 6.11
CA THR A 146 3.73 -0.52 6.53
C THR A 146 3.23 -0.40 7.96
N GLN A 147 4.12 -0.05 8.88
CA GLN A 147 3.78 0.28 10.26
C GLN A 147 3.53 1.77 10.40
N HIS A 148 2.36 2.15 10.90
CA HIS A 148 2.10 3.50 11.39
C HIS A 148 2.30 3.55 12.90
N HIS A 149 3.05 4.52 13.38
CA HIS A 149 3.33 4.72 14.80
C HIS A 149 2.45 5.83 15.38
N SER A 150 2.28 5.85 16.70
CA SER A 150 1.44 6.85 17.39
C SER A 150 2.00 8.27 17.34
N ASP A 151 3.29 8.42 17.06
CA ASP A 151 3.97 9.71 16.84
C ASP A 151 3.79 10.24 15.40
N GLY A 152 3.03 9.53 14.56
CA GLY A 152 2.79 9.88 13.16
C GLY A 152 3.89 9.41 12.21
N SER A 153 4.98 8.82 12.71
CA SER A 153 6.01 8.23 11.86
C SER A 153 5.53 6.95 11.18
N VAL A 154 6.18 6.60 10.08
CA VAL A 154 5.86 5.41 9.28
C VAL A 154 7.13 4.61 9.03
N THR A 155 7.06 3.29 9.25
CA THR A 155 8.13 2.34 8.90
C THR A 155 7.65 1.44 7.78
N VAL A 156 8.47 1.30 6.74
CA VAL A 156 8.14 0.49 5.55
C VAL A 156 9.22 -0.58 5.36
N GLY A 157 8.79 -1.81 5.12
CA GLY A 157 9.66 -2.93 4.73
C GLY A 157 9.19 -3.53 3.41
N ASN A 158 10.12 -3.90 2.54
CA ASN A 158 9.85 -4.57 1.27
C ASN A 158 10.65 -5.86 1.21
N TYR A 159 9.99 -6.98 0.93
CA TYR A 159 10.62 -8.30 0.97
C TYR A 159 10.22 -9.15 -0.22
N THR A 160 11.19 -9.80 -0.82
CA THR A 160 10.96 -10.85 -1.81
C THR A 160 10.64 -12.18 -1.13
N LYS A 161 9.98 -13.09 -1.85
CA LYS A 161 9.70 -14.43 -1.34
C LYS A 161 10.95 -15.19 -0.88
N THR A 162 12.06 -15.05 -1.61
CA THR A 162 13.34 -15.70 -1.28
C THR A 162 13.98 -15.19 0.01
N GLU A 163 13.72 -13.95 0.41
CA GLU A 163 14.22 -13.41 1.68
C GLU A 163 13.42 -13.92 2.88
N LEU A 164 12.16 -14.33 2.66
CA LEU A 164 11.24 -14.77 3.70
C LEU A 164 11.24 -16.29 3.90
N MET A 165 11.83 -17.05 2.97
CA MET A 165 12.07 -18.50 3.11
C MET A 165 13.01 -18.85 4.27
#